data_AF-A0A7V3G0N3-F1
#
_entry.id   AF-A0A7V3G0N3-F1
#
_cell.length_a   1.000
_cell.length_b   1.000
_cell.length_c   1.000
_cell.angle_alpha   90.00
_cell.angle_beta   90.00
_cell.angle_gamma   90.00
#
_symmetry.space_group_name_H-M   'P 1'
#
loop_
_entity.id
_entity.type
_entity.pdbx_description
1 polymer ?
#
loop_
_entity_poly.entity_id
_entity_poly.type
_entity_poly.pdbx_seq_one_letter_code
_entity_poly.pdbx_strand_id
1 'polypeptide(L)'
;MGRILLSLLVAGCLVPGLVLSQDKPPAKEQIDQWIRDLGARRFTARQKAQEALRKAGRHAEPALEEALKHSDGEVRKRAAEILEEFKWGIYPDTPQKIVDLVRSYQSAASGGKDEAIQKLLNEGGLGVACLLKIARAETNQENRRNLASTITREAGRAIPLLILNQELALLGKLLELVLDHNPEIGLPSYAAFHLLAGSLDERLKHHRKLAEAEKEPGLQHQVLFYLHRARGNVGEAAALADKLKRDDWAEAVLEENACWKELLKRPDLGKYRPGLERPAFRAAYA
;
A
#
# COMPACT_ATOMS: atom_id res chain seq x y z
N MET A 1 -77.18 -32.09 8.10
CA MET A 1 -76.23 -31.88 9.21
C MET A 1 -75.00 -31.22 8.66
N GLY A 2 -74.76 -29.96 9.04
CA GLY A 2 -73.68 -29.13 8.52
C GLY A 2 -72.33 -29.39 9.19
N ARG A 3 -71.27 -28.96 8.50
CA ARG A 3 -69.90 -28.66 8.97
C ARG A 3 -69.16 -28.07 7.76
N ILE A 4 -69.14 -26.76 7.51
CA ILE A 4 -68.43 -25.65 8.18
C ILE A 4 -66.89 -25.76 8.10
N LEU A 5 -66.34 -24.91 7.21
CA LEU A 5 -65.09 -24.10 7.29
C LEU A 5 -63.72 -24.79 7.44
N LEU A 6 -62.81 -24.52 6.49
CA LEU A 6 -61.82 -23.43 6.61
C LEU A 6 -61.06 -23.21 5.29
N SER A 7 -61.33 -22.08 4.64
CA SER A 7 -60.61 -21.61 3.46
C SER A 7 -59.39 -20.79 3.93
N LEU A 8 -58.18 -21.26 3.67
CA LEU A 8 -56.94 -20.51 3.91
C LEU A 8 -56.51 -19.84 2.61
N LEU A 9 -56.89 -18.58 2.47
CA LEU A 9 -56.58 -17.71 1.34
C LEU A 9 -55.24 -17.03 1.62
N VAL A 10 -54.14 -17.59 1.10
CA VAL A 10 -52.82 -16.96 1.19
C VAL A 10 -52.75 -15.87 0.12
N ALA A 11 -53.01 -14.64 0.54
CA ALA A 11 -52.73 -13.45 -0.24
C ALA A 11 -51.21 -13.31 -0.43
N GLY A 12 -50.71 -13.71 -1.60
CA GLY A 12 -49.33 -13.47 -2.00
C GLY A 12 -49.10 -11.98 -2.25
N CYS A 13 -48.55 -11.29 -1.25
CA CYS A 13 -48.02 -9.94 -1.38
C CYS A 13 -46.95 -9.92 -2.48
N LEU A 14 -47.27 -9.26 -3.59
CA LEU A 14 -46.34 -8.88 -4.64
C LEU A 14 -45.40 -7.82 -4.06
N VAL A 15 -44.24 -8.22 -3.53
CA VAL A 15 -43.18 -7.28 -3.16
C VAL A 15 -42.54 -6.80 -4.47
N PRO A 16 -42.61 -5.51 -4.83
CA PRO A 16 -41.88 -5.01 -5.99
C PRO A 16 -40.39 -5.16 -5.69
N GLY A 17 -39.71 -6.00 -6.45
CA GLY A 17 -38.26 -6.14 -6.36
C GLY A 17 -37.60 -4.79 -6.63
N LEU A 18 -36.99 -4.22 -5.61
CA LEU A 18 -35.97 -3.20 -5.77
C LEU A 18 -34.82 -3.89 -6.53
N VAL A 19 -34.81 -3.75 -7.85
CA VAL A 19 -33.62 -4.01 -8.66
C VAL A 19 -32.66 -2.89 -8.31
N LEU A 20 -31.81 -3.13 -7.31
CA LEU A 20 -30.60 -2.35 -7.12
C LEU A 20 -29.74 -2.64 -8.36
N SER A 21 -29.72 -1.71 -9.31
CA SER A 21 -28.83 -1.77 -10.46
C SER A 21 -27.40 -1.80 -9.93
N GLN A 22 -26.77 -2.97 -9.94
CA GLN A 22 -25.33 -3.06 -9.79
C GLN A 22 -24.74 -2.65 -11.12
N ASP A 23 -24.56 -1.34 -11.31
CA ASP A 23 -23.92 -0.81 -12.50
C ASP A 23 -22.51 -1.37 -12.59
N LYS A 24 -22.30 -2.24 -13.59
CA LYS A 24 -21.00 -2.82 -13.91
C LYS A 24 -19.97 -1.70 -14.07
N PRO A 25 -18.73 -1.85 -13.57
CA PRO A 25 -17.69 -0.85 -13.76
C PRO A 25 -17.54 -0.49 -15.24
N PRO A 26 -17.37 0.80 -15.58
CA PRO A 26 -17.25 1.24 -16.97
C PRO A 26 -16.04 0.58 -17.65
N ALA A 27 -16.20 0.22 -18.92
CA ALA A 27 -15.13 -0.38 -19.71
C ALA A 27 -14.01 0.63 -19.96
N LYS A 28 -12.78 0.15 -20.17
CA LYS A 28 -11.62 1.01 -20.42
C LYS A 28 -11.84 1.91 -21.64
N GLU A 29 -12.41 1.36 -22.72
CA GLU A 29 -12.70 2.07 -23.96
C GLU A 29 -13.68 3.23 -23.73
N GLN A 30 -14.62 3.04 -22.80
CA GLN A 30 -15.59 4.05 -22.42
C GLN A 30 -14.93 5.19 -21.64
N ILE A 31 -14.04 4.87 -20.70
CA ILE A 31 -13.24 5.86 -19.97
C ILE A 31 -12.34 6.63 -20.94
N ASP A 32 -11.65 5.95 -21.83
CA ASP A 32 -10.78 6.57 -22.85
C ASP A 32 -11.57 7.53 -23.76
N GLN A 33 -12.82 7.16 -24.09
CA GLN A 33 -13.71 8.04 -24.85
C GLN A 33 -14.08 9.28 -24.06
N TRP A 34 -14.45 9.14 -22.78
CA TRP A 34 -14.73 10.30 -21.93
C TRP A 34 -13.52 11.22 -21.76
N ILE A 35 -12.30 10.66 -21.63
CA ILE A 35 -11.07 11.47 -21.59
C ILE A 35 -10.90 12.29 -22.87
N ARG A 36 -11.14 11.71 -24.06
CA ARG A 36 -11.13 12.46 -25.32
C ARG A 36 -12.20 13.56 -25.34
N ASP A 37 -13.38 13.24 -24.84
CA ASP A 37 -14.52 14.15 -24.84
C ASP A 37 -14.38 15.32 -23.86
N LEU A 38 -13.43 15.28 -22.92
CA LEU A 38 -13.04 16.44 -22.11
C LEU A 38 -12.57 17.62 -22.97
N GLY A 39 -11.97 17.36 -24.14
CA GLY A 39 -11.52 18.35 -25.11
C GLY A 39 -12.52 18.61 -26.25
N ALA A 40 -13.72 18.01 -26.21
CA ALA A 40 -14.69 18.12 -27.29
C ALA A 40 -15.08 19.58 -27.56
N ARG A 41 -15.31 19.97 -28.83
CA ARG A 41 -15.70 21.36 -29.18
C ARG A 41 -16.98 21.82 -28.50
N ARG A 42 -17.96 20.92 -28.33
CA ARG A 42 -19.26 21.23 -27.71
C ARG A 42 -19.15 21.17 -26.19
N PHE A 43 -19.52 22.27 -25.52
CA PHE A 43 -19.50 22.35 -24.05
C PHE A 43 -20.32 21.25 -23.37
N THR A 44 -21.48 20.91 -23.91
CA THR A 44 -22.35 19.86 -23.37
C THR A 44 -21.71 18.47 -23.43
N ALA A 45 -20.88 18.19 -24.43
CA ALA A 45 -20.13 16.94 -24.51
C ALA A 45 -19.05 16.89 -23.42
N ARG A 46 -18.30 17.98 -23.23
CA ARG A 46 -17.30 18.10 -22.16
C ARG A 46 -17.90 17.89 -20.77
N GLN A 47 -19.04 18.52 -20.50
CA GLN A 47 -19.74 18.38 -19.21
C GLN A 47 -20.22 16.94 -18.97
N LYS A 48 -20.80 16.29 -19.97
CA LYS A 48 -21.23 14.88 -19.86
C LYS A 48 -20.04 13.95 -19.57
N ALA A 49 -18.91 14.17 -20.25
CA ALA A 49 -17.71 13.39 -20.04
C ALA A 49 -17.14 13.58 -18.63
N GLN A 50 -17.06 14.83 -18.15
CA GLN A 50 -16.59 15.15 -16.80
C GLN A 50 -17.48 14.50 -15.72
N GLU A 51 -18.80 14.58 -15.87
CA GLU A 51 -19.76 13.94 -14.95
C GLU A 51 -19.63 12.41 -14.96
N ALA A 52 -19.44 11.81 -16.14
CA ALA A 52 -19.26 10.36 -16.27
C ALA A 52 -17.95 9.89 -15.61
N LEU A 53 -16.86 10.64 -15.79
CA LEU A 53 -15.56 10.37 -15.16
C LEU A 53 -15.63 10.52 -13.63
N ARG A 54 -16.36 11.53 -13.12
CA ARG A 54 -16.64 11.67 -11.68
C ARG A 54 -17.37 10.45 -11.14
N LYS A 55 -18.46 10.04 -11.79
CA LYS A 55 -19.27 8.86 -11.41
C LYS A 55 -18.49 7.55 -11.47
N ALA A 56 -17.59 7.41 -12.43
CA ALA A 56 -16.70 6.27 -12.54
C ALA A 56 -15.69 6.17 -11.38
N GLY A 57 -15.42 7.28 -10.68
CA GLY A 57 -14.63 7.31 -9.46
C GLY A 57 -13.25 6.68 -9.63
N ARG A 58 -12.94 5.72 -8.75
CA ARG A 58 -11.65 4.99 -8.72
C ARG A 58 -11.27 4.33 -10.05
N HIS A 59 -12.24 3.98 -10.88
CA HIS A 59 -11.98 3.33 -12.17
C HIS A 59 -11.44 4.30 -13.22
N ALA A 60 -11.84 5.57 -13.16
CA ALA A 60 -11.36 6.61 -14.07
C ALA A 60 -10.02 7.21 -13.66
N GLU A 61 -9.63 7.08 -12.39
CA GLU A 61 -8.47 7.77 -11.83
C GLU A 61 -7.15 7.53 -12.59
N PRO A 62 -6.75 6.29 -12.96
CA PRO A 62 -5.51 6.07 -13.72
C PRO A 62 -5.51 6.76 -15.09
N ALA A 63 -6.67 6.80 -15.77
CA ALA A 63 -6.80 7.47 -17.06
C ALA A 63 -6.77 8.99 -16.91
N LEU A 64 -7.31 9.52 -15.81
CA LEU A 64 -7.23 10.93 -15.46
C LEU A 64 -5.79 11.34 -15.11
N GLU A 65 -5.05 10.52 -14.36
CA GLU A 65 -3.62 10.74 -14.05
C GLU A 65 -2.79 10.81 -15.34
N GLU A 66 -3.05 9.94 -16.32
CA GLU A 66 -2.37 9.99 -17.61
C GLU A 66 -2.81 11.21 -18.45
N ALA A 67 -4.09 11.60 -18.37
CA ALA A 67 -4.62 12.77 -19.07
C ALA A 67 -3.97 14.10 -18.63
N LEU A 68 -3.31 14.15 -17.47
CA LEU A 68 -2.49 15.30 -17.06
C LEU A 68 -1.32 15.57 -18.01
N LYS A 69 -0.88 14.59 -18.80
CA LYS A 69 0.18 14.72 -19.81
C LYS A 69 -0.36 14.93 -21.23
N HIS A 70 -1.68 15.03 -21.39
CA HIS A 70 -2.32 15.15 -22.71
C HIS A 70 -1.90 16.45 -23.43
N SER A 71 -1.87 16.44 -24.76
CA SER A 71 -1.46 17.61 -25.56
C SER A 71 -2.47 18.77 -25.49
N ASP A 72 -3.76 18.47 -25.45
CA ASP A 72 -4.84 19.44 -25.25
C ASP A 72 -4.89 19.98 -23.81
N GLY A 73 -4.81 21.30 -23.66
CA GLY A 73 -4.86 21.98 -22.37
C GLY A 73 -6.21 21.92 -21.64
N GLU A 74 -7.32 21.83 -22.38
CA GLU A 74 -8.66 21.71 -21.76
C GLU A 74 -8.82 20.32 -21.13
N VAL A 75 -8.32 19.27 -21.81
CA VAL A 75 -8.28 17.90 -21.27
C VAL A 75 -7.47 17.87 -19.97
N ARG A 76 -6.25 18.43 -19.98
CA ARG A 76 -5.40 18.50 -18.77
C ARG A 76 -6.09 19.21 -17.62
N LYS A 77 -6.68 20.37 -17.89
CA LYS A 77 -7.35 21.19 -16.88
C LYS A 77 -8.51 20.45 -16.23
N ARG A 78 -9.42 19.87 -17.02
CA ARG A 78 -10.58 19.14 -16.49
C ARG A 78 -10.19 17.85 -15.78
N ALA A 79 -9.18 17.14 -16.28
CA ALA A 79 -8.66 15.97 -15.60
C ALA A 79 -8.12 16.34 -14.21
N ALA A 80 -7.37 17.44 -14.10
CA ALA A 80 -6.88 17.95 -12.83
C ALA A 80 -8.02 18.36 -11.86
N GLU A 81 -9.08 19.01 -12.37
CA GLU A 81 -10.26 19.35 -11.57
C GLU A 81 -10.91 18.11 -10.93
N ILE A 82 -11.06 17.02 -11.69
CA ILE A 82 -11.65 15.77 -11.17
C ILE A 82 -10.70 15.09 -10.17
N LEU A 83 -9.40 15.05 -10.46
CA LEU A 83 -8.41 14.46 -9.55
C LEU A 83 -8.32 15.19 -8.21
N GLU A 84 -8.54 16.52 -8.21
CA GLU A 84 -8.60 17.31 -6.98
C GLU A 84 -9.76 16.89 -6.07
N GLU A 85 -10.88 16.40 -6.63
CA GLU A 85 -12.00 15.83 -5.88
C GLU A 85 -11.63 14.46 -5.27
N PHE A 86 -10.82 13.68 -5.99
CA PHE A 86 -10.39 12.33 -5.57
C PHE A 86 -9.14 12.32 -4.66
N LYS A 87 -8.49 13.47 -4.45
CA LYS A 87 -7.19 13.57 -3.77
C LYS A 87 -7.14 12.92 -2.39
N TRP A 88 -8.27 12.89 -1.69
CA TRP A 88 -8.40 12.31 -0.34
C TRP A 88 -8.92 10.87 -0.33
N GLY A 89 -9.03 10.24 -1.51
CA GLY A 89 -9.53 8.88 -1.66
C GLY A 89 -11.04 8.74 -1.41
N ILE A 90 -11.80 9.82 -1.56
CA ILE A 90 -13.26 9.80 -1.52
C ILE A 90 -13.77 9.77 -2.96
N TYR A 91 -14.54 8.74 -3.27
CA TYR A 91 -15.19 8.51 -4.57
C TYR A 91 -16.72 8.36 -4.37
N PRO A 92 -17.54 8.42 -5.44
CA PRO A 92 -18.99 8.31 -5.32
C PRO A 92 -19.50 7.02 -4.67
N ASP A 93 -18.77 5.92 -4.81
CA ASP A 93 -19.06 4.60 -4.25
C ASP A 93 -18.45 4.38 -2.86
N THR A 94 -17.75 5.36 -2.31
CA THR A 94 -17.09 5.24 -1.00
C THR A 94 -18.13 5.14 0.11
N PRO A 95 -18.09 4.08 0.95
CA PRO A 95 -19.06 3.93 2.03
C PRO A 95 -19.06 5.15 2.97
N GLN A 96 -20.25 5.58 3.40
CA GLN A 96 -20.40 6.80 4.22
C GLN A 96 -19.52 6.78 5.47
N LYS A 97 -19.37 5.62 6.11
CA LYS A 97 -18.48 5.42 7.26
C LYS A 97 -17.03 5.81 6.94
N ILE A 98 -16.50 5.45 5.78
CA ILE A 98 -15.14 5.83 5.34
C ILE A 98 -15.08 7.34 5.09
N VAL A 99 -16.09 7.90 4.42
CA VAL A 99 -16.20 9.35 4.18
C VAL A 99 -16.13 10.12 5.50
N ASP A 100 -16.85 9.66 6.53
CA ASP A 100 -16.88 10.29 7.84
C ASP A 100 -15.52 10.21 8.55
N LEU A 101 -14.80 9.09 8.42
CA LEU A 101 -13.45 8.95 8.95
C LEU A 101 -12.44 9.86 8.26
N VAL A 102 -12.49 9.98 6.93
CA VAL A 102 -11.62 10.91 6.19
C VAL A 102 -11.93 12.35 6.57
N ARG A 103 -13.20 12.73 6.70
CA ARG A 103 -13.61 14.06 7.18
C ARG A 103 -13.15 14.33 8.61
N SER A 104 -13.27 13.34 9.49
CA SER A 104 -12.77 13.41 10.87
C SER A 104 -11.26 13.66 10.89
N TYR A 105 -10.49 12.96 10.06
CA TYR A 105 -9.06 13.24 9.89
C TYR A 105 -8.81 14.69 9.42
N GLN A 106 -9.57 15.18 8.44
CA GLN A 106 -9.39 16.54 7.89
C GLN A 106 -9.70 17.64 8.92
N SER A 107 -10.73 17.45 9.75
CA SER A 107 -11.17 18.46 10.73
C SER A 107 -10.45 18.38 12.08
N ALA A 108 -9.82 17.25 12.40
CA ALA A 108 -9.14 17.07 13.68
C ALA A 108 -7.88 17.94 13.82
N ALA A 109 -7.64 18.44 15.03
CA ALA A 109 -6.34 18.97 15.43
C ALA A 109 -5.27 17.85 15.35
N SER A 110 -3.98 18.21 15.31
CA SER A 110 -2.89 17.26 15.07
C SER A 110 -2.92 16.02 15.98
N GLY A 111 -3.28 16.18 17.27
CA GLY A 111 -3.44 15.06 18.22
C GLY A 111 -4.70 14.20 18.07
N GLY A 112 -5.73 14.67 17.36
CA GLY A 112 -6.99 13.93 17.15
C GLY A 112 -7.02 13.07 15.87
N LYS A 113 -6.02 13.21 15.00
CA LYS A 113 -5.94 12.49 13.72
C LYS A 113 -5.65 11.00 13.88
N ASP A 114 -4.97 10.61 14.96
CA ASP A 114 -4.57 9.23 15.22
C ASP A 114 -5.77 8.27 15.33
N GLU A 115 -6.85 8.70 15.95
CA GLU A 115 -8.07 7.90 16.08
C GLU A 115 -8.70 7.61 14.71
N ALA A 116 -8.75 8.62 13.84
CA ALA A 116 -9.26 8.46 12.47
C ALA A 116 -8.38 7.47 11.66
N ILE A 117 -7.05 7.56 11.81
CA ILE A 117 -6.11 6.65 11.16
C ILE A 117 -6.31 5.22 11.63
N GLN A 118 -6.39 4.99 12.94
CA GLN A 118 -6.63 3.66 13.51
C GLN A 118 -7.95 3.06 13.02
N LYS A 119 -9.02 3.86 13.03
CA LYS A 119 -10.33 3.44 12.53
C LYS A 119 -10.26 3.08 11.04
N LEU A 120 -9.59 3.88 10.21
CA LEU A 120 -9.39 3.57 8.80
C LEU A 120 -8.63 2.26 8.61
N LEU A 121 -7.56 2.00 9.36
CA LEU A 121 -6.81 0.75 9.29
C LEU A 121 -7.68 -0.48 9.62
N ASN A 122 -8.62 -0.34 10.57
CA ASN A 122 -9.56 -1.41 10.92
C ASN A 122 -10.59 -1.70 9.81
N GLU A 123 -10.83 -0.78 8.88
CA GLU A 123 -11.72 -1.00 7.73
C GLU A 123 -11.03 -1.76 6.57
N GLY A 124 -9.76 -2.17 6.74
CA GLY A 124 -9.04 -2.96 5.74
C GLY A 124 -8.77 -2.20 4.45
N GLY A 125 -9.02 -2.84 3.30
CA GLY A 125 -8.60 -2.34 1.98
C GLY A 125 -9.04 -0.93 1.65
N LEU A 126 -10.32 -0.59 1.85
CA LEU A 126 -10.80 0.76 1.54
C LEU A 126 -10.14 1.81 2.44
N GLY A 127 -10.02 1.53 3.73
CA GLY A 127 -9.40 2.46 4.66
C GLY A 127 -7.91 2.65 4.40
N VAL A 128 -7.18 1.58 4.08
CA VAL A 128 -5.77 1.66 3.66
C VAL A 128 -5.62 2.44 2.36
N ALA A 129 -6.49 2.22 1.37
CA ALA A 129 -6.47 2.98 0.12
C ALA A 129 -6.66 4.50 0.37
N CYS A 130 -7.60 4.88 1.24
CA CYS A 130 -7.77 6.27 1.66
C CYS A 130 -6.54 6.80 2.40
N LEU A 131 -5.93 6.03 3.31
CA LEU A 131 -4.73 6.44 4.03
C LEU A 131 -3.53 6.70 3.10
N LEU A 132 -3.36 5.89 2.05
CA LEU A 132 -2.33 6.13 1.04
C LEU A 132 -2.59 7.43 0.26
N LYS A 133 -3.86 7.77 0.01
CA LYS A 133 -4.24 9.06 -0.62
C LYS A 133 -4.01 10.23 0.34
N ILE A 134 -4.43 10.10 1.60
CA ILE A 134 -4.16 11.08 2.67
C ILE A 134 -2.66 11.34 2.80
N ALA A 135 -1.82 10.31 2.82
CA ALA A 135 -0.36 10.45 2.94
C ALA A 135 0.25 11.28 1.80
N ARG A 136 -0.34 11.24 0.61
CA ARG A 136 0.10 12.06 -0.55
C ARG A 136 -0.48 13.47 -0.53
N ALA A 137 -1.72 13.62 -0.07
CA ALA A 137 -2.45 14.89 -0.07
C ALA A 137 -2.12 15.79 1.15
N GLU A 138 -1.64 15.22 2.25
CA GLU A 138 -1.29 15.96 3.46
C GLU A 138 -0.04 16.83 3.22
N THR A 139 -0.20 18.14 3.28
CA THR A 139 0.89 19.10 3.04
C THR A 139 1.57 19.54 4.32
N ASN A 140 0.87 19.51 5.47
CA ASN A 140 1.44 19.89 6.75
C ASN A 140 2.50 18.85 7.18
N GLN A 141 3.72 19.32 7.46
CA GLN A 141 4.85 18.44 7.75
C GLN A 141 4.70 17.68 9.08
N GLU A 142 4.11 18.30 10.10
CA GLU A 142 3.84 17.66 11.38
C GLU A 142 2.78 16.56 11.21
N ASN A 143 1.67 16.87 10.54
CA ASN A 143 0.63 15.88 10.26
C ASN A 143 1.17 14.70 9.46
N ARG A 144 2.01 14.93 8.44
CA ARG A 144 2.64 13.83 7.68
C ARG A 144 3.49 12.92 8.56
N ARG A 145 4.31 13.51 9.45
CA ARG A 145 5.14 12.74 10.39
C ARG A 145 4.29 11.93 11.36
N ASN A 146 3.24 12.53 11.92
CA ASN A 146 2.32 11.86 12.84
C ASN A 146 1.55 10.74 12.15
N LEU A 147 1.02 11.00 10.95
CA LEU A 147 0.35 10.01 10.10
C LEU A 147 1.25 8.80 9.85
N ALA A 148 2.48 9.03 9.40
CA ALA A 148 3.43 7.96 9.13
C ALA A 148 3.81 7.16 10.38
N SER A 149 4.04 7.85 11.51
CA SER A 149 4.32 7.23 12.81
C SER A 149 3.16 6.34 13.26
N THR A 150 1.93 6.83 13.15
CA THR A 150 0.73 6.07 13.53
C THR A 150 0.47 4.91 12.58
N ILE A 151 0.65 5.08 11.26
CA ILE A 151 0.58 3.97 10.31
C ILE A 151 1.65 2.91 10.64
N THR A 152 2.89 3.30 10.90
CA THR A 152 3.97 2.36 11.23
C THR A 152 3.64 1.52 12.47
N ARG A 153 3.10 2.15 13.51
CA ARG A 153 2.74 1.47 14.76
C ARG A 153 1.51 0.56 14.61
N GLU A 154 0.55 0.95 13.78
CA GLU A 154 -0.78 0.32 13.72
C GLU A 154 -1.03 -0.49 12.44
N ALA A 155 -0.10 -0.49 11.46
CA ALA A 155 -0.25 -1.17 10.17
C ALA A 155 -0.61 -2.66 10.32
N GLY A 156 -0.10 -3.32 11.37
CA GLY A 156 -0.40 -4.71 11.71
C GLY A 156 -1.90 -5.02 11.85
N ARG A 157 -2.76 -4.02 12.10
CA ARG A 157 -4.22 -4.19 12.15
C ARG A 157 -4.83 -4.49 10.78
N ALA A 158 -4.29 -3.87 9.73
CA ALA A 158 -4.82 -3.99 8.38
C ALA A 158 -4.25 -5.22 7.66
N ILE A 159 -3.02 -5.65 7.99
CA ILE A 159 -2.31 -6.72 7.28
C ILE A 159 -3.16 -8.01 7.16
N PRO A 160 -3.76 -8.58 8.23
CA PRO A 160 -4.55 -9.79 8.11
C PRO A 160 -5.76 -9.64 7.19
N LEU A 161 -6.43 -8.48 7.22
CA LEU A 161 -7.59 -8.19 6.36
C LEU A 161 -7.18 -8.09 4.89
N LEU A 162 -6.07 -7.42 4.60
CA LEU A 162 -5.54 -7.31 3.23
C LEU A 162 -5.14 -8.68 2.65
N ILE A 163 -4.53 -9.53 3.48
CA ILE A 163 -4.17 -10.90 3.07
C ILE A 163 -5.44 -11.73 2.81
N LEU A 164 -6.41 -11.70 3.73
CA LEU A 164 -7.65 -12.47 3.62
C LEU A 164 -8.44 -12.10 2.36
N ASN A 165 -8.48 -10.80 2.01
CA ASN A 165 -9.18 -10.29 0.84
C ASN A 165 -8.35 -10.36 -0.46
N GLN A 166 -7.13 -10.93 -0.41
CA GLN A 166 -6.19 -11.00 -1.53
C GLN A 166 -5.80 -9.64 -2.13
N GLU A 167 -5.81 -8.59 -1.31
CA GLU A 167 -5.46 -7.21 -1.68
C GLU A 167 -3.94 -6.98 -1.61
N LEU A 168 -3.16 -7.92 -2.15
CA LEU A 168 -1.70 -7.95 -2.02
C LEU A 168 -1.01 -6.71 -2.62
N ALA A 169 -1.56 -6.17 -3.71
CA ALA A 169 -1.05 -4.93 -4.30
C ALA A 169 -1.17 -3.73 -3.34
N LEU A 170 -2.21 -3.71 -2.51
CA LEU A 170 -2.42 -2.66 -1.53
C LEU A 170 -1.56 -2.87 -0.28
N LEU A 171 -1.41 -4.13 0.16
CA LEU A 171 -0.47 -4.51 1.21
C LEU A 171 0.95 -4.10 0.86
N GLY A 172 1.41 -4.35 -0.37
CA GLY A 172 2.71 -3.91 -0.85
C GLY A 172 2.92 -2.40 -0.70
N LYS A 173 1.94 -1.59 -1.13
CA LYS A 173 1.99 -0.12 -0.97
C LYS A 173 1.98 0.35 0.48
N LEU A 174 1.26 -0.35 1.37
CA LEU A 174 1.28 -0.07 2.80
C LEU A 174 2.66 -0.35 3.39
N LEU A 175 3.29 -1.47 3.02
CA LEU A 175 4.64 -1.82 3.47
C LEU A 175 5.70 -0.88 2.90
N GLU A 176 5.57 -0.43 1.66
CA GLU A 176 6.41 0.61 1.07
C GLU A 176 6.30 1.91 1.89
N LEU A 177 5.09 2.33 2.26
CA LEU A 177 4.90 3.53 3.09
C LEU A 177 5.57 3.40 4.47
N VAL A 178 5.49 2.22 5.10
CA VAL A 178 6.16 1.94 6.38
C VAL A 178 7.67 1.95 6.21
N LEU A 179 8.19 1.29 5.17
CA LEU A 179 9.61 1.23 4.84
C LEU A 179 10.21 2.63 4.64
N ASP A 180 9.52 3.50 3.90
CA ASP A 180 10.00 4.85 3.59
C ASP A 180 10.12 5.73 4.84
N HIS A 181 9.31 5.50 5.87
CA HIS A 181 9.29 6.31 7.09
C HIS A 181 10.06 5.70 8.26
N ASN A 182 10.07 4.36 8.37
CA ASN A 182 10.79 3.64 9.41
C ASN A 182 11.41 2.35 8.82
N PRO A 183 12.59 2.47 8.19
CA PRO A 183 13.26 1.33 7.57
C PRO A 183 13.51 0.16 8.52
N GLU A 184 13.86 0.44 9.79
CA GLU A 184 14.16 -0.62 10.77
C GLU A 184 12.97 -1.55 11.00
N ILE A 185 11.75 -1.01 11.02
CA ILE A 185 10.52 -1.80 11.17
C ILE A 185 10.05 -2.35 9.81
N GLY A 186 10.18 -1.58 8.74
CA GLY A 186 9.64 -1.93 7.42
C GLY A 186 10.42 -3.01 6.68
N LEU A 187 11.76 -3.00 6.77
CA LEU A 187 12.65 -3.86 5.96
C LEU A 187 12.34 -5.36 6.08
N PRO A 188 12.19 -5.96 7.28
CA PRO A 188 11.90 -7.39 7.41
C PRO A 188 10.53 -7.74 6.79
N SER A 189 9.51 -6.93 7.06
CA SER A 189 8.14 -7.15 6.59
C SER A 189 8.04 -7.03 5.06
N TYR A 190 8.73 -6.03 4.50
CA TYR A 190 8.82 -5.81 3.06
C TYR A 190 9.46 -7.00 2.34
N ALA A 191 10.60 -7.49 2.85
CA ALA A 191 11.29 -8.63 2.25
C ALA A 191 10.48 -9.93 2.38
N ALA A 192 9.87 -10.17 3.54
CA ALA A 192 8.99 -11.32 3.75
C ALA A 192 7.78 -11.31 2.80
N PHE A 193 7.13 -10.15 2.64
CA PHE A 193 6.03 -9.98 1.70
C PHE A 193 6.45 -10.33 0.27
N HIS A 194 7.57 -9.79 -0.23
CA HIS A 194 8.00 -10.04 -1.60
C HIS A 194 8.51 -11.46 -1.85
N LEU A 195 9.06 -12.13 -0.83
CA LEU A 195 9.36 -13.56 -0.88
C LEU A 195 8.07 -14.38 -1.04
N LEU A 196 7.08 -14.16 -0.17
CA LEU A 196 5.82 -14.91 -0.16
C LEU A 196 4.93 -14.61 -1.37
N ALA A 197 4.96 -13.37 -1.86
CA ALA A 197 4.21 -12.93 -3.05
C ALA A 197 4.90 -13.30 -4.37
N GLY A 198 6.09 -13.94 -4.33
CA GLY A 198 6.83 -14.35 -5.53
C GLY A 198 7.37 -13.18 -6.38
N SER A 199 7.49 -11.98 -5.81
CA SER A 199 7.94 -10.76 -6.52
C SER A 199 9.36 -10.33 -6.15
N LEU A 200 10.09 -11.17 -5.41
CA LEU A 200 11.45 -10.90 -4.94
C LEU A 200 12.43 -10.53 -6.07
N ASP A 201 12.38 -11.25 -7.20
CA ASP A 201 13.29 -11.05 -8.34
C ASP A 201 13.08 -9.71 -9.02
N GLU A 202 11.82 -9.29 -9.15
CA GLU A 202 11.46 -7.98 -9.69
C GLU A 202 11.98 -6.86 -8.78
N ARG A 203 11.78 -7.01 -7.46
CA ARG A 203 12.20 -6.01 -6.48
C ARG A 203 13.72 -5.91 -6.36
N LEU A 204 14.44 -7.03 -6.41
CA LEU A 204 15.91 -7.03 -6.47
C LEU A 204 16.41 -6.23 -7.68
N LYS A 205 15.82 -6.42 -8.87
CA LYS A 205 16.16 -5.64 -10.07
C LYS A 205 15.83 -4.16 -9.91
N HIS A 206 14.68 -3.84 -9.33
CA HIS A 206 14.23 -2.47 -9.10
C HIS A 206 15.18 -1.71 -8.15
N HIS A 207 15.43 -2.25 -6.97
CA HIS A 207 16.27 -1.61 -5.96
C HIS A 207 17.75 -1.56 -6.36
N ARG A 208 18.23 -2.49 -7.20
CA ARG A 208 19.59 -2.40 -7.79
C ARG A 208 19.74 -1.14 -8.62
N LYS A 209 18.78 -0.86 -9.51
CA LYS A 209 18.79 0.36 -10.33
C LYS A 209 18.71 1.63 -9.47
N LEU A 210 17.93 1.61 -8.39
CA LEU A 210 17.85 2.75 -7.48
C LEU A 210 19.15 2.93 -6.68
N ALA A 211 19.79 1.85 -6.25
CA ALA A 211 21.05 1.86 -5.53
C ALA A 211 22.22 2.41 -6.39
N GLU A 212 22.18 2.19 -7.71
CA GLU A 212 23.15 2.78 -8.65
C GLU A 212 23.06 4.32 -8.71
N ALA A 213 21.90 4.89 -8.40
CA ALA A 213 21.70 6.34 -8.34
C ALA A 213 22.07 6.95 -6.97
N GLU A 214 22.29 6.13 -5.94
CA GLU A 214 22.73 6.62 -4.63
C GLU A 214 24.22 7.01 -4.68
N LYS A 215 24.55 8.20 -4.15
CA LYS A 215 25.95 8.65 -4.04
C LYS A 215 26.73 7.83 -3.00
N GLU A 216 26.04 7.41 -1.94
CA GLU A 216 26.59 6.65 -0.83
C GLU A 216 25.62 5.51 -0.47
N PRO A 217 26.10 4.40 0.12
CA PRO A 217 25.25 3.29 0.53
C PRO A 217 24.15 3.74 1.50
N GLY A 218 22.89 3.72 1.05
CA GLY A 218 21.75 4.21 1.81
C GLY A 218 20.64 3.18 1.98
N LEU A 219 19.40 3.66 1.95
CA LEU A 219 18.20 2.84 2.12
C LEU A 219 18.12 1.74 1.06
N GLN A 220 18.49 2.01 -0.19
CA GLN A 220 18.34 1.01 -1.26
C GLN A 220 19.27 -0.19 -1.04
N HIS A 221 20.48 0.04 -0.52
CA HIS A 221 21.40 -1.03 -0.13
C HIS A 221 20.88 -1.83 1.07
N GLN A 222 20.21 -1.19 2.02
CA GLN A 222 19.55 -1.89 3.14
C GLN A 222 18.39 -2.77 2.65
N VAL A 223 17.58 -2.27 1.71
CA VAL A 223 16.53 -3.07 1.08
C VAL A 223 17.13 -4.28 0.36
N LEU A 224 18.16 -4.06 -0.47
CA LEU A 224 18.85 -5.15 -1.17
C LEU A 224 19.42 -6.19 -0.21
N PHE A 225 19.99 -5.77 0.93
CA PHE A 225 20.46 -6.68 1.97
C PHE A 225 19.34 -7.62 2.43
N TYR A 226 18.18 -7.07 2.81
CA TYR A 226 17.06 -7.85 3.30
C TYR A 226 16.44 -8.75 2.21
N LEU A 227 16.38 -8.29 0.96
CA LEU A 227 15.89 -9.11 -0.15
C LEU A 227 16.84 -10.28 -0.46
N HIS A 228 18.16 -10.05 -0.45
CA HIS A 228 19.16 -11.11 -0.63
C HIS A 228 19.15 -12.10 0.54
N ARG A 229 19.02 -11.61 1.78
CA ARG A 229 18.84 -12.44 2.97
C ARG A 229 17.60 -13.33 2.85
N ALA A 230 16.46 -12.76 2.46
CA ALA A 230 15.21 -13.52 2.25
C ALA A 230 15.32 -14.58 1.13
N ARG A 231 16.13 -14.32 0.09
CA ARG A 231 16.41 -15.30 -0.97
C ARG A 231 17.33 -16.44 -0.54
N GLY A 232 18.12 -16.25 0.53
CA GLY A 232 19.24 -17.13 0.89
C GLY A 232 20.54 -16.83 0.13
N ASN A 233 20.66 -15.65 -0.49
CA ASN A 233 21.90 -15.22 -1.16
C ASN A 233 22.90 -14.67 -0.11
N VAL A 234 23.43 -15.56 0.72
CA VAL A 234 24.25 -15.23 1.91
C VAL A 234 25.43 -14.32 1.56
N GLY A 235 26.20 -14.67 0.52
CA GLY A 235 27.40 -13.90 0.14
C GLY A 235 27.10 -12.47 -0.31
N GLU A 236 26.05 -12.28 -1.11
CA GLU A 236 25.61 -10.95 -1.56
C GLU A 236 25.09 -10.11 -0.40
N ALA A 237 24.31 -10.73 0.50
CA ALA A 237 23.81 -10.06 1.69
C ALA A 237 24.98 -9.63 2.62
N ALA A 238 25.94 -10.52 2.89
CA ALA A 238 27.11 -10.18 3.70
C ALA A 238 27.92 -9.02 3.08
N ALA A 239 28.17 -9.06 1.76
CA ALA A 239 28.89 -7.99 1.07
C ALA A 239 28.15 -6.64 1.12
N LEU A 240 26.81 -6.64 1.06
CA LEU A 240 26.00 -5.43 1.23
C LEU A 240 26.06 -4.89 2.66
N ALA A 241 26.06 -5.77 3.68
CA ALA A 241 26.23 -5.37 5.07
C ALA A 241 27.60 -4.72 5.31
N ASP A 242 28.66 -5.28 4.73
CA ASP A 242 30.01 -4.69 4.77
C ASP A 242 30.04 -3.31 4.12
N LYS A 243 29.42 -3.16 2.94
CA LYS A 243 29.29 -1.87 2.24
C LYS A 243 28.53 -0.84 3.07
N LEU A 244 27.52 -1.28 3.84
CA LEU A 244 26.75 -0.45 4.77
C LEU A 244 27.46 -0.21 6.11
N LYS A 245 28.63 -0.83 6.35
CA LYS A 245 29.34 -0.82 7.64
C LYS A 245 28.46 -1.33 8.79
N ARG A 246 27.62 -2.33 8.50
CA ARG A 246 26.72 -3.00 9.46
C ARG A 246 27.28 -4.37 9.79
N ASP A 247 28.33 -4.39 10.60
CA ASP A 247 29.00 -5.63 10.99
C ASP A 247 28.05 -6.60 11.71
N ASP A 248 27.10 -6.05 12.48
CA ASP A 248 26.02 -6.77 13.14
C ASP A 248 25.12 -7.52 12.15
N TRP A 249 24.88 -6.94 10.96
CA TRP A 249 24.06 -7.55 9.92
C TRP A 249 24.81 -8.64 9.16
N ALA A 250 26.10 -8.42 8.88
CA ALA A 250 26.95 -9.43 8.25
C ALA A 250 27.10 -10.66 9.15
N GLU A 251 27.36 -10.46 10.46
CA GLU A 251 27.43 -11.55 11.43
C GLU A 251 26.11 -12.31 11.52
N ALA A 252 24.98 -11.61 11.62
CA ALA A 252 23.66 -12.23 11.71
C ALA A 252 23.36 -13.15 10.52
N VAL A 253 23.65 -12.70 9.29
CA VAL A 253 23.38 -13.50 8.08
C VAL A 253 24.27 -14.72 7.98
N LEU A 254 25.55 -14.61 8.34
CA LEU A 254 26.47 -15.74 8.34
C LEU A 254 26.07 -16.77 9.42
N GLU A 255 25.70 -16.31 10.61
CA GLU A 255 25.22 -17.16 11.71
C GLU A 255 23.94 -17.92 11.33
N GLU A 256 22.93 -17.21 10.81
CA GLU A 256 21.64 -17.78 10.39
C GLU A 256 21.78 -18.86 9.32
N ASN A 257 22.85 -18.80 8.53
CA ASN A 257 23.14 -19.75 7.44
C ASN A 257 24.29 -20.71 7.77
N ALA A 258 24.73 -20.77 9.04
CA ALA A 258 25.80 -21.65 9.50
C ALA A 258 27.13 -21.51 8.73
N CYS A 259 27.44 -20.31 8.23
CA CYS A 259 28.69 -19.97 7.54
C CYS A 259 29.81 -19.67 8.54
N TRP A 260 30.16 -20.66 9.36
CA TRP A 260 31.07 -20.50 10.50
C TRP A 260 32.49 -20.08 10.11
N LYS A 261 33.02 -20.58 8.99
CA LYS A 261 34.39 -20.27 8.55
C LYS A 261 34.55 -18.80 8.17
N GLU A 262 33.54 -18.23 7.54
CA GLU A 262 33.47 -16.83 7.13
C GLU A 262 33.23 -15.94 8.35
N LEU A 263 32.37 -16.39 9.27
CA LEU A 263 32.09 -15.69 10.52
C LEU A 263 33.33 -15.57 11.42
N LEU A 264 34.13 -16.63 11.54
CA LEU A 264 35.39 -16.62 12.32
C LEU A 264 36.47 -15.68 11.76
N LYS A 265 36.37 -15.25 10.49
CA LYS A 265 37.31 -14.30 9.88
C LYS A 265 36.97 -12.84 10.21
N ARG A 266 35.85 -12.58 10.88
CA ARG A 266 35.37 -11.22 11.17
C ARG A 266 36.17 -10.62 12.34
N PRO A 267 36.66 -9.36 12.22
CA PRO A 267 37.60 -8.78 13.17
C PRO A 267 37.00 -8.49 14.56
N ASP A 268 35.72 -8.15 14.62
CA ASP A 268 34.99 -7.73 15.84
C ASP A 268 33.94 -8.77 16.30
N LEU A 269 34.16 -10.05 15.97
CA LEU A 269 33.19 -11.13 16.19
C LEU A 269 32.65 -11.16 17.63
N GLY A 270 31.33 -10.97 17.80
CA GLY A 270 30.64 -11.10 19.08
C GLY A 270 30.43 -9.79 19.86
N LYS A 271 31.00 -8.68 19.37
CA LYS A 271 30.78 -7.32 19.91
C LYS A 271 29.31 -6.92 19.94
N TYR A 272 28.53 -7.33 18.94
CA TYR A 272 27.13 -6.93 18.76
C TYR A 272 26.13 -7.97 19.29
N ARG A 273 26.59 -9.19 19.57
CA ARG A 273 25.79 -10.30 20.12
C ARG A 273 26.59 -11.06 21.18
N PRO A 274 26.55 -10.61 22.45
CA PRO A 274 27.26 -11.26 23.54
C PRO A 274 26.72 -12.69 23.75
N GLY A 275 27.43 -13.68 23.21
CA GLY A 275 27.02 -15.09 23.19
C GLY A 275 27.75 -15.93 22.14
N LEU A 276 28.10 -15.34 20.99
CA LEU A 276 28.89 -16.00 19.93
C LEU A 276 30.33 -16.30 20.34
N GLU A 277 30.86 -15.59 21.33
CA GLU A 277 32.25 -15.69 21.78
C GLU A 277 32.53 -16.88 22.69
N ARG A 278 31.53 -17.74 23.00
CA ARG A 278 31.78 -18.89 23.86
C ARG A 278 32.87 -19.77 23.22
N PRO A 279 33.97 -20.07 23.92
CA PRO A 279 35.05 -20.92 23.40
C PRO A 279 34.56 -22.28 22.89
N ALA A 280 33.48 -22.81 23.48
CA ALA A 280 32.81 -24.03 23.01
C ALA A 280 32.19 -23.89 21.61
N PHE A 281 31.70 -22.70 21.24
CA PHE A 281 31.15 -22.41 19.92
C PHE A 281 32.27 -22.34 18.87
N ARG A 282 33.39 -21.67 19.19
CA ARG A 282 34.58 -21.64 18.33
C ARG A 282 35.20 -23.04 18.19
N ALA A 283 35.24 -23.85 19.24
CA ALA A 283 35.81 -25.20 19.22
C ALA A 283 34.94 -26.24 18.48
N ALA A 284 33.61 -26.07 18.44
CA ALA A 284 32.71 -27.00 17.77
C ALA A 284 32.65 -26.80 16.24
N TYR A 285 33.05 -25.63 15.73
CA TYR A 285 32.88 -25.24 14.33
C TYR A 285 34.14 -24.66 13.67
N ALA A 286 35.30 -24.70 14.33
CA ALA A 286 36.61 -24.41 13.75
C ALA A 286 37.18 -25.58 12.94
#